data_AF-A0A355H027-F1
#
_entry.id   AF-A0A355H027-F1
#
_cell.length_a   1.000
_cell.length_b   1.000
_cell.length_c   1.000
_cell.angle_alpha   90.00
_cell.angle_beta   90.00
_cell.angle_gamma   90.00
#
_symmetry.space_group_name_H-M   'P 1'
#
loop_
_entity.id
_entity.type
_entity.pdbx_description
1 polymer ?
#
loop_
_entity_poly.entity_id
_entity_poly.type
_entity_poly.pdbx_seq_one_letter_code
_entity_poly.pdbx_strand_id
1 'polypeptide(L)'
;EILFQAIKKIKGIVHGLRDMKDSQMILDGCVEINTLENAGDVVLRTIITNLFIKEQDAIELIKWKEIFERIEEAIDVCEDVSNIVEGIVLKHA
;
A
#
# COMPACT_ATOMS: atom_id res chain seq x y z
N GLU A 1 -3.83 9.51 -3.38
CA GLU A 1 -3.52 9.81 -1.97
C GLU A 1 -2.94 8.61 -1.23
N ILE A 2 -3.67 7.48 -1.13
CA ILE A 2 -3.25 6.29 -0.37
C ILE A 2 -1.86 5.79 -0.77
N LEU A 3 -1.65 5.45 -2.05
CA LEU A 3 -0.35 5.01 -2.56
C LEU A 3 0.79 5.98 -2.24
N PHE A 4 0.55 7.29 -2.35
CA PHE A 4 1.57 8.29 -2.04
C PHE A 4 1.94 8.29 -0.56
N GLN A 5 0.96 8.18 0.33
CA GLN A 5 1.21 8.06 1.77
C GLN A 5 1.95 6.77 2.12
N ALA A 6 1.58 5.64 1.49
CA ALA A 6 2.27 4.37 1.66
C ALA A 6 3.74 4.48 1.25
N ILE A 7 4.04 5.05 0.08
CA ILE A 7 5.41 5.31 -0.40
C ILE A 7 6.18 6.21 0.59
N LYS A 8 5.54 7.25 1.13
CA LYS A 8 6.17 8.14 2.11
C LYS A 8 6.53 7.42 3.40
N LYS A 9 5.66 6.53 3.89
CA LYS A 9 5.89 5.70 5.07
C LYS A 9 7.00 4.68 4.81
N ILE A 10 6.98 4.01 3.65
CA ILE A 10 8.04 3.11 3.20
C ILE A 10 9.41 3.78 3.24
N LYS A 11 9.52 4.99 2.69
CA LYS A 11 10.76 5.77 2.76
C LYS A 11 11.22 6.00 4.20
N GLY A 12 10.30 6.27 5.12
CA GLY A 12 10.58 6.46 6.54
C GLY A 12 11.12 5.19 7.19
N ILE A 13 10.40 4.07 7.09
CA ILE A 13 10.77 2.82 7.75
C ILE A 13 12.07 2.23 7.20
N VAL A 14 12.29 2.31 5.87
CA VAL A 14 13.53 1.86 5.23
C VAL A 14 14.72 2.74 5.65
N HIS A 15 14.51 4.04 5.84
CA HIS A 15 15.55 4.91 6.38
C HIS A 15 15.88 4.59 7.84
N GLY A 16 14.86 4.26 8.65
CA GLY A 16 15.01 3.87 10.05
C GLY A 16 15.90 2.65 10.26
N LEU A 17 15.96 1.73 9.30
CA LEU A 17 16.85 0.56 9.36
C LEU A 17 18.35 0.90 9.49
N ARG A 18 18.76 2.14 9.21
CA ARG A 18 20.16 2.58 9.38
C ARG A 18 20.58 2.73 10.84
N ASP A 19 19.66 3.12 11.72
CA ASP A 19 19.88 3.22 13.17
C ASP A 19 18.60 2.75 13.89
N MET A 20 18.55 1.45 14.19
CA MET A 20 17.39 0.76 14.75
C MET A 20 17.17 1.02 16.26
N LYS A 21 17.79 2.08 16.83
CA LYS A 21 17.52 2.48 18.23
C LYS A 21 16.05 2.81 18.49
N ASP A 22 15.35 3.29 17.48
CA ASP A 22 13.92 3.55 17.52
C ASP A 22 13.16 2.53 16.65
N SER A 23 13.31 1.25 17.01
CA SER A 23 12.60 0.14 16.36
C SER A 23 11.09 0.28 16.46
N GLN A 24 10.58 0.91 17.52
CA GLN A 24 9.15 1.14 17.70
C GLN A 24 8.58 2.05 16.60
N MET A 25 9.27 3.15 16.25
CA MET A 25 8.86 4.03 15.15
C MET A 25 8.78 3.28 13.81
N ILE A 26 9.68 2.31 13.57
CA ILE A 26 9.66 1.48 12.38
C ILE A 26 8.44 0.56 12.37
N LEU A 27 8.16 -0.13 13.49
CA LEU A 27 7.02 -1.04 13.64
C LEU A 27 5.68 -0.29 13.52
N ASP A 28 5.56 0.88 14.15
CA ASP A 28 4.36 1.74 14.02
C ASP A 28 4.15 2.14 12.56
N GLY A 29 5.23 2.44 11.83
CA GLY A 29 5.18 2.70 10.39
C GLY A 29 4.67 1.52 9.56
N CYS A 30 5.02 0.28 9.92
CA CYS A 30 4.50 -0.92 9.27
C CYS A 30 2.99 -1.07 9.50
N VAL A 31 2.50 -0.84 10.73
CA VAL A 31 1.06 -0.87 11.06
C VAL A 31 0.28 0.17 10.25
N GLU A 32 0.85 1.37 10.09
CA GLU A 32 0.23 2.42 9.27
C GLU A 32 0.17 2.03 7.78
N ILE A 33 1.18 1.33 7.25
CA ILE A 33 1.18 0.85 5.86
C ILE A 33 0.11 -0.22 5.65
N ASN A 34 -0.01 -1.20 6.55
CA ASN A 34 -1.09 -2.18 6.50
C ASN A 34 -2.47 -1.51 6.59
N THR A 35 -2.62 -0.44 7.40
CA THR A 35 -3.88 0.33 7.45
C THR A 35 -4.19 1.02 6.11
N LEU A 36 -3.17 1.54 5.43
CA LEU A 36 -3.31 2.17 4.11
C LEU A 36 -3.62 1.16 3.02
N GLU A 37 -3.04 -0.03 3.07
CA GLU A 37 -3.36 -1.16 2.17
C GLU A 37 -4.83 -1.52 2.29
N ASN A 38 -5.31 -1.84 3.49
CA ASN A 38 -6.71 -2.17 3.74
C ASN A 38 -7.67 -1.08 3.22
N ALA A 39 -7.30 0.20 3.39
CA ALA A 39 -8.07 1.32 2.86
C ALA A 39 -8.05 1.38 1.32
N GLY A 40 -6.89 1.13 0.70
CA GLY A 40 -6.73 1.05 -0.76
C GLY A 40 -7.59 -0.06 -1.36
N ASP A 41 -7.60 -1.20 -0.69
CA ASP A 41 -8.31 -2.41 -1.08
C ASP A 41 -9.85 -2.23 -1.08
N VAL A 42 -10.37 -1.59 -0.02
CA VAL A 42 -11.78 -1.17 0.07
C VAL A 42 -12.15 -0.16 -1.03
N VAL A 43 -11.28 0.81 -1.28
CA VAL A 43 -11.49 1.83 -2.31
C VAL A 43 -11.50 1.19 -3.70
N LEU A 44 -10.56 0.30 -4.00
CA LEU A 44 -10.52 -0.41 -5.28
C LEU A 44 -11.80 -1.20 -5.50
N ARG A 45 -12.23 -2.01 -4.53
CA ARG A 45 -13.46 -2.82 -4.64
C ARG A 45 -14.68 -1.95 -4.95
N THR A 46 -14.77 -0.80 -4.30
CA THR A 46 -15.85 0.19 -4.53
C THR A 46 -15.76 0.81 -5.93
N ILE A 47 -14.56 1.17 -6.39
CA ILE A 47 -14.34 1.75 -7.72
C ILE A 47 -14.68 0.74 -8.82
N ILE A 48 -14.17 -0.49 -8.73
CA ILE A 48 -14.43 -1.55 -9.70
C ILE A 48 -15.93 -1.85 -9.78
N THR A 49 -16.61 -1.98 -8.64
CA THR A 49 -18.07 -2.19 -8.61
C THR A 49 -18.81 -1.08 -9.35
N ASN A 50 -18.46 0.18 -9.07
CA ASN A 50 -19.09 1.33 -9.72
C ASN A 50 -18.77 1.42 -11.21
N LEU A 51 -17.55 1.07 -11.61
CA LEU A 51 -17.09 1.09 -12.99
C LEU A 51 -17.94 0.13 -13.84
N PHE A 52 -18.14 -1.11 -13.38
CA PHE A 52 -18.95 -2.11 -14.08
C PHE A 52 -20.45 -1.78 -14.12
N ILE A 53 -20.96 -1.01 -13.15
CA ILE A 53 -22.37 -0.58 -13.13
C ILE A 53 -22.61 0.58 -14.10
N LYS A 54 -21.66 1.52 -14.20
CA LYS A 54 -21.89 2.82 -14.85
C LYS A 54 -21.30 2.93 -16.25
N GLU A 55 -20.13 2.34 -16.48
CA GLU A 55 -19.44 2.46 -17.77
C GLU A 55 -20.07 1.55 -18.82
N GLN A 56 -20.36 2.10 -19.99
CA GLN A 56 -20.99 1.39 -21.10
C GLN A 56 -20.03 1.14 -22.26
N ASP A 57 -18.95 1.94 -22.35
CA ASP A 57 -17.87 1.70 -23.30
C ASP A 57 -16.90 0.65 -22.74
N ALA A 58 -16.88 -0.53 -23.36
CA ALA A 58 -16.02 -1.63 -22.98
C ALA A 58 -14.52 -1.27 -23.04
N ILE A 59 -14.11 -0.39 -23.96
CA ILE A 59 -12.71 0.05 -24.08
C ILE A 59 -12.33 0.92 -22.87
N GLU A 60 -13.21 1.86 -22.49
CA GLU A 60 -12.97 2.70 -21.30
C GLU A 60 -13.03 1.87 -20.01
N LEU A 61 -13.95 0.91 -19.93
CA LEU A 61 -14.03 -0.02 -18.80
C LEU A 61 -12.71 -0.77 -18.60
N ILE A 62 -12.13 -1.34 -19.67
CA ILE A 62 -10.87 -2.08 -19.58
C ILE A 62 -9.73 -1.16 -19.14
N LYS A 63 -9.59 0.02 -19.75
CA LYS A 63 -8.53 0.99 -19.39
C LYS A 63 -8.58 1.35 -17.90
N TRP A 64 -9.75 1.74 -17.40
CA TRP A 64 -9.89 2.17 -16.02
C TRP A 64 -9.70 1.02 -15.05
N LYS A 65 -10.24 -0.17 -15.36
CA LYS A 65 -10.01 -1.38 -14.56
C LYS A 65 -8.51 -1.66 -14.41
N GLU A 66 -7.77 -1.70 -15.52
CA GLU A 66 -6.33 -1.97 -15.50
C GLU A 66 -5.58 -0.92 -14.68
N ILE A 67 -5.87 0.38 -14.87
CA ILE A 67 -5.22 1.45 -14.11
C ILE A 67 -5.46 1.31 -12.60
N PHE A 68 -6.70 1.06 -12.19
CA PHE A 68 -7.02 0.94 -10.77
C PHE A 68 -6.41 -0.31 -10.13
N GLU A 69 -6.42 -1.45 -10.84
CA GLU A 69 -5.74 -2.67 -10.39
C GLU A 69 -4.22 -2.45 -10.26
N ARG A 70 -3.57 -1.75 -11.21
CA ARG A 70 -2.14 -1.42 -11.10
C ARG A 70 -1.83 -0.50 -9.90
N ILE A 71 -2.76 0.38 -9.52
CA ILE A 71 -2.57 1.25 -8.34
C ILE A 71 -2.64 0.43 -7.06
N GLU A 72 -3.55 -0.53 -6.97
CA GLU A 72 -3.67 -1.42 -5.82
C GLU A 72 -2.48 -2.37 -5.70
N GLU A 73 -2.03 -2.97 -6.81
CA GLU A 73 -0.78 -3.75 -6.82
C GLU A 73 0.42 -2.94 -6.30
N ALA A 74 0.49 -1.65 -6.61
CA ALA A 74 1.55 -0.79 -6.10
C ALA A 74 1.41 -0.51 -4.57
N ILE A 75 0.20 -0.54 -4.04
CA ILE A 75 -0.06 -0.43 -2.60
C ILE A 75 0.31 -1.74 -1.89
N ASP A 76 -0.07 -2.89 -2.45
CA ASP A 76 0.30 -4.23 -1.98
C ASP A 76 1.83 -4.40 -1.92
N VAL A 77 2.56 -3.95 -2.95
CA VAL A 77 4.03 -3.93 -2.91
C VAL A 77 4.58 -3.07 -1.77
N CYS A 78 3.89 -2.00 -1.36
CA CYS A 78 4.30 -1.25 -0.17
C CYS A 78 4.10 -2.08 1.10
N GLU A 79 3.00 -2.83 1.22
CA GLU A 79 2.78 -3.74 2.34
C GLU A 79 3.86 -4.83 2.39
N ASP A 80 4.15 -5.49 1.27
CA ASP A 80 5.19 -6.52 1.16
C ASP A 80 6.55 -6.04 1.66
N VAL A 81 6.96 -4.85 1.23
CA VAL A 81 8.21 -4.23 1.70
C VAL A 81 8.14 -3.95 3.20
N SER A 82 7.00 -3.49 3.72
CA SER A 82 6.82 -3.25 5.15
C SER A 82 6.92 -4.54 5.99
N ASN A 83 6.38 -5.65 5.49
CA ASN A 83 6.45 -6.97 6.11
C ASN A 83 7.91 -7.47 6.18
N ILE A 84 8.70 -7.22 5.13
CA ILE A 84 10.14 -7.53 5.13
C ILE A 84 10.87 -6.68 6.17
N VAL A 85 10.59 -5.37 6.23
CA VAL A 85 11.20 -4.45 7.20
C VAL A 85 10.88 -4.84 8.63
N GLU A 86 9.60 -5.13 8.92
CA GLU A 86 9.16 -5.63 10.23
C GLU A 86 9.91 -6.91 10.61
N GLY A 87 10.01 -7.87 9.69
CA GLY A 87 10.74 -9.11 9.91
C GLY A 87 12.24 -8.91 10.20
N ILE A 88 12.87 -7.89 9.61
CA ILE A 88 14.27 -7.53 9.91
C ILE A 88 14.36 -7.00 11.35
N VAL A 89 13.50 -6.06 11.72
CA VAL A 89 13.48 -5.43 13.05
C VAL A 89 13.25 -6.48 14.13
N LEU A 90 12.24 -7.34 13.99
CA LEU A 90 11.93 -8.38 14.97
C LEU A 90 13.05 -9.41 15.16
N LYS A 91 13.89 -9.64 14.14
CA LYS A 91 15.05 -10.55 14.23
C LYS A 91 16.26 -9.93 14.93
N HIS A 92 16.33 -8.60 15.04
CA HIS A 92 17.47 -7.86 15.60
C HIS A 92 17.10 -7.06 16.85
N ALA A 93 15.88 -7.27 17.38
CA ALA A 93 15.40 -6.71 18.64
C ALA A 93 15.89 -7.52 19.86
#